data_AF-A0A160VRY8-F1
#
_entry.id   AF-A0A160VRY8-F1
#
_cell.length_a   1.000
_cell.length_b   1.000
_cell.length_c   1.000
_cell.angle_alpha   90.00
_cell.angle_beta   90.00
_cell.angle_gamma   90.00
#
_symmetry.space_group_name_H-M   'P 1'
#
loop_
_entity.id
_entity.type
_entity.pdbx_description
1 polymer ?
#
loop_
_entity_poly.entity_id
_entity_poly.type
_entity_poly.pdbx_seq_one_letter_code
_entity_poly.pdbx_strand_id
1 'polypeptide(L)' 'MRLRMFVSIVLFFLWLITGITGTILLLGRLFPSLPVEVSDTLHIYLGFAFFGLSVVHIYLNWAALKSYFRKLL' A
#
# COMPACT_ATOMS: atom_id res chain seq x y z
N MET A 1 -2.43 8.89 -19.14
CA MET A 1 -1.14 8.99 -18.39
C MET A 1 -1.31 9.57 -16.99
N ARG A 2 -1.95 10.73 -16.82
CA ARG A 2 -2.11 11.41 -15.52
C ARG A 2 -2.75 10.53 -14.43
N LEU A 3 -3.81 9.78 -14.75
CA LEU A 3 -4.46 8.87 -13.81
C LEU A 3 -3.53 7.74 -13.30
N ARG A 4 -2.76 7.11 -14.20
CA ARG A 4 -1.81 6.05 -13.82
C ARG A 4 -0.77 6.56 -12.82
N MET A 5 -0.19 7.73 -13.09
CA MET A 5 0.80 8.35 -12.22
C MET A 5 0.19 8.74 -10.86
N PHE A 6 -1.00 9.34 -10.87
CA PHE A 6 -1.71 9.68 -9.65
C PHE A 6 -1.98 8.45 -8.77
N VAL A 7 -2.54 7.38 -9.35
CA VAL A 7 -2.78 6.11 -8.63
C VAL A 7 -1.49 5.56 -8.04
N SER A 8 -0.37 5.58 -8.78
CA SER A 8 0.94 5.13 -8.25
C SER A 8 1.44 5.98 -7.08
N ILE A 9 1.31 7.31 -7.16
CA ILE A 9 1.75 8.22 -6.09
C ILE A 9 0.91 8.00 -4.84
N VAL A 10 -0.42 7.92 -4.98
CA VAL A 10 -1.31 7.65 -3.85
C VAL A 10 -1.00 6.29 -3.23
N LEU A 11 -0.78 5.26 -4.05
CA LEU A 11 -0.36 3.94 -3.57
C LEU A 11 0.95 3.97 -2.80
N PHE A 12 1.93 4.76 -3.26
CA PHE A 12 3.20 4.90 -2.56
C PHE A 12 3.01 5.47 -1.14
N PHE A 13 2.19 6.51 -1.00
CA PHE A 13 1.90 7.07 0.33
C PHE A 13 1.09 6.13 1.20
N LEU A 14 0.08 5.45 0.66
CA LEU A 14 -0.70 4.45 1.39
C LEU A 14 0.18 3.29 1.86
N TRP A 15 1.10 2.80 1.02
CA TRP A 15 2.08 1.79 1.38
C TRP A 15 3.01 2.26 2.50
N LEU A 16 3.52 3.49 2.39
CA LEU A 16 4.42 4.05 3.40
C LEU A 16 3.73 4.16 4.77
N ILE A 17 2.51 4.69 4.80
CA ILE A 17 1.76 4.85 6.06
C ILE A 17 1.38 3.49 6.64
N THR A 18 0.90 2.56 5.82
CA THR A 18 0.54 1.21 6.30
C THR A 18 1.76 0.42 6.77
N GLY A 19 2.92 0.60 6.15
CA GLY A 19 4.20 0.05 6.61
C GLY A 19 4.62 0.61 7.97
N ILE A 20 4.49 1.93 8.18
CA ILE A 20 4.80 2.57 9.48
C ILE A 20 3.84 2.07 10.56
N THR A 21 2.53 2.11 10.32
CA THR A 21 1.55 1.66 11.32
C THR A 21 1.67 0.16 11.61
N GLY A 22 1.96 -0.67 10.60
CA GLY A 22 2.22 -2.09 10.80
C GLY A 22 3.48 -2.35 11.64
N THR A 23 4.53 -1.53 11.47
CA THR A 23 5.74 -1.60 12.31
C THR A 23 5.43 -1.22 13.76
N ILE A 24 4.61 -0.18 13.98
CA ILE A 24 4.17 0.21 15.33
C ILE A 24 3.39 -0.93 15.99
N LEU A 25 2.46 -1.57 15.27
CA LEU A 25 1.68 -2.70 15.80
C LEU A 25 2.56 -3.90 16.16
N LEU A 26 3.58 -4.18 15.34
CA LEU A 26 4.55 -5.24 15.61
C LEU A 26 5.36 -4.98 16.89
N LEU A 27 5.79 -3.73 17.10
CA LEU A 27 6.66 -3.34 18.21
C LEU A 27 5.91 -2.90 19.46
N GLY A 28 4.60 -2.67 19.39
CA GLY A 28 3.78 -2.10 20.47
C GLY A 28 3.85 -2.88 21.79
N ARG A 29 4.05 -4.20 21.74
CA ARG A 29 4.24 -5.03 22.95
C ARG A 29 5.56 -4.78 23.68
N LEU A 30 6.58 -4.30 22.97
CA LEU A 30 7.91 -4.00 23.51
C LEU A 30 8.03 -2.54 23.99
N PHE A 31 7.23 -1.64 23.42
CA PHE A 31 7.30 -0.20 23.68
C PHE A 31 5.89 0.36 24.00
N PRO A 32 5.50 0.41 25.30
CA PRO A 32 4.16 0.83 25.71
C PRO A 32 3.82 2.29 25.38
N SER A 33 4.83 3.13 25.08
CA SER A 33 4.66 4.52 24.68
C SER A 33 4.21 4.70 23.23
N LEU A 34 4.20 3.63 22.43
CA LEU A 34 3.75 3.70 21.05
C LEU A 34 2.21 3.81 20.96
N PRO A 35 1.69 4.56 19.98
CA PRO A 35 0.25 4.77 19.82
C PRO A 35 -0.41 3.56 19.13
N VAL A 36 -0.49 2.43 19.81
CA VAL A 36 -0.97 1.16 19.24
C VAL A 36 -2.43 1.25 18.77
N GLU A 37 -3.34 1.80 19.58
CA GLU A 37 -4.77 1.88 19.23
C GLU A 37 -5.04 2.75 18.00
N VAL A 38 -4.37 3.89 17.91
CA VAL A 38 -4.46 4.78 16.75
C VAL A 38 -3.85 4.12 15.52
N SER A 39 -2.71 3.43 15.70
CA SER A 39 -2.03 2.73 14.61
C SER A 39 -2.86 1.56 14.09
N ASP A 40 -3.61 0.86 14.95
CA ASP A 40 -4.49 -0.26 14.57
C ASP A 40 -5.61 0.22 13.65
N THR A 41 -6.32 1.26 14.10
CA THR A 41 -7.38 1.91 13.33
C THR A 41 -6.86 2.39 11.96
N LEU A 42 -5.74 3.10 11.94
CA LEU A 42 -5.14 3.60 10.69
C LEU A 42 -4.68 2.46 9.77
N HIS A 43 -4.06 1.42 10.32
CA HIS A 43 -3.55 0.29 9.54
C HIS A 43 -4.68 -0.45 8.82
N ILE A 44 -5.81 -0.69 9.51
CA ILE A 44 -6.96 -1.39 8.93
C ILE A 44 -7.55 -0.57 7.77
N TYR A 45 -7.92 0.70 8.00
CA TYR A 45 -8.60 1.50 6.98
C TYR A 45 -7.69 1.85 5.79
N LEU A 46 -6.46 2.28 6.06
CA LEU A 46 -5.52 2.62 5.00
C LEU A 46 -4.99 1.37 4.29
N GLY A 47 -4.88 0.23 4.99
CA GLY A 47 -4.56 -1.07 4.41
C GLY A 47 -5.63 -1.54 3.43
N PHE A 48 -6.91 -1.38 3.79
CA PHE A 48 -8.02 -1.68 2.88
C PHE A 48 -7.99 -0.78 1.63
N ALA A 49 -7.79 0.53 1.82
CA ALA A 49 -7.66 1.47 0.72
C ALA A 49 -6.46 1.14 -0.20
N PHE A 50 -5.32 0.79 0.40
CA PHE A 50 -4.12 0.36 -0.31
C PHE A 50 -4.39 -0.88 -1.17
N PHE A 51 -5.04 -1.90 -0.59
CA PHE A 51 -5.37 -3.13 -1.31
C PHE A 51 -6.31 -2.87 -2.49
N GLY A 52 -7.40 -2.13 -2.26
CA GLY A 52 -8.36 -1.78 -3.32
C GLY A 52 -7.70 -0.98 -4.45
N LEU A 53 -6.88 0.01 -4.11
CA LEU A 53 -6.19 0.83 -5.11
C LEU A 53 -5.09 0.04 -5.86
N SER A 54 -4.51 -1.00 -5.24
CA SER A 54 -3.53 -1.88 -5.88
C SER A 54 -4.15 -2.68 -7.02
N VAL A 55 -5.39 -3.15 -6.86
CA VAL A 55 -6.15 -3.80 -7.94
C VAL A 55 -6.35 -2.84 -9.11
N VAL A 56 -6.75 -1.60 -8.84
CA VAL A 56 -6.91 -0.55 -9.87
C VAL A 56 -5.57 -0.27 -10.57
N HIS A 57 -4.47 -0.20 -9.82
CA HIS A 57 -3.14 0.01 -10.38
C HIS A 57 -2.70 -1.12 -11.31
N ILE A 58 -2.90 -2.38 -10.92
CA ILE A 58 -2.60 -3.55 -11.76
C ILE A 58 -3.43 -3.48 -13.04
N TYR A 59 -4.73 -3.22 -12.93
CA TYR A 59 -5.61 -3.09 -14.09
C TYR A 59 -5.12 -2.02 -15.07
N LEU A 60 -4.80 -0.82 -14.58
CA LEU A 60 -4.31 0.28 -15.42
C LEU A 60 -2.93 0.01 -16.05
N ASN A 61 -2.14 -0.91 -15.48
CA ASN A 61 -0.81 -1.28 -15.96
C ASN A 61 -0.76 -2.68 -16.62
N TRP A 62 -1.90 -3.33 -16.82
CA TRP A 62 -2.00 -4.71 -17.30
C TRP A 62 -1.31 -4.94 -18.64
N ALA A 63 -1.45 -3.99 -19.58
CA ALA A 63 -0.80 -4.09 -20.89
C ALA A 63 0.73 -4.06 -20.79
N ALA A 64 1.28 -3.23 -19.89
CA ALA A 64 2.71 -3.18 -19.63
C ALA A 64 3.20 -4.49 -18.98
N LEU A 65 2.45 -4.99 -17.99
CA LEU A 65 2.75 -6.25 -17.33
C LEU A 65 2.81 -7.43 -18.31
N LYS A 66 1.80 -7.57 -19.19
CA LYS A 66 1.81 -8.59 -20.26
C LYS A 66 2.96 -8.43 -21.25
N SER A 67 3.41 -7.21 -21.50
CA SER A 67 4.57 -6.95 -22.36
C SER A 67 5.86 -7.42 -21.71
N TYR A 68 6.03 -7.18 -20.40
CA TYR A 68 7.17 -7.68 -19.64
C TYR A 68 7.24 -9.21 -19.62
N PHE A 69 6.12 -9.89 -19.34
CA PHE A 69 6.10 -11.36 -19.31
C PHE A 69 6.40 -11.99 -20.67
N ARG A 70 5.92 -11.39 -21.77
CA ARG A 70 6.23 -11.86 -23.13
C ARG A 70 7.69 -11.70 -23.55
N LYS A 71 8.47 -10.84 -22.87
CA LYS A 71 9.92 -10.71 -23.12
C LYS A 71 10.75 -11.67 -22.25
N LEU A 72 10.14 -12.24 -21.22
CA LEU A 72 10.77 -13.14 -20.26
C LEU A 72 10.62 -14.61 -20.66
N LEU A 73 9.58 -14.93 -21.43
CA LEU A 73 9.37 -16.20 -22.13
C LEU A 73 10.00 -16.14 -23.53
#